data_AF-A0A7S2SVE4-F1
#
_entry.id   AF-A0A7S2SVE4-F1
#
_cell.length_a   1.000
_cell.length_b   1.000
_cell.length_c   1.000
_cell.angle_alpha   90.00
_cell.angle_beta   90.00
_cell.angle_gamma   90.00
#
_symmetry.space_group_name_H-M   'P 1'
#
loop_
_entity.id
_entity.type
_entity.pdbx_description
1 polymer ?
#
loop_
_entity_poly.entity_id
_entity_poly.type
_entity_poly.pdbx_seq_one_letter_code
_entity_poly.pdbx_strand_id
1 'polypeptide(L)'
;IRKRKVSLVLAPPHYPIIWQSATLVRVGRFSLNWKACVLVATGFLGGIFSSISGSGIDICSFACLTLFFRVSEKTATPTSVILMAINTVVGFLYREYGMGGVEHDAWGYFLVCVPIVCFGAPLGSLVGSHVHRLVLAWAVYLTDTVQLVGALAIVKPWTDDKTDTPVHLTVSSAAIFVSGVVFFYLLQMGGERLIKVNEKLEASWVAKDWDEKKQSKTSSTMEEHKQKEVGVAVVRAETEFTALP
;
A
#
# COMPACT_ATOMS: atom_id res chain seq x y z
N ILE A 1 2.86 36.66 17.49
CA ILE A 1 3.18 35.60 16.50
C ILE A 1 2.60 34.27 17.01
N ARG A 2 1.61 33.75 16.29
CA ARG A 2 0.61 32.76 16.71
C ARG A 2 1.18 31.34 16.65
N LYS A 3 1.44 30.69 17.79
CA LYS A 3 1.82 29.27 17.85
C LYS A 3 0.60 28.40 17.54
N ARG A 4 0.50 27.88 16.31
CA ARG A 4 -0.44 26.79 15.99
C ARG A 4 0.11 25.50 16.60
N LYS A 5 -0.43 25.10 17.76
CA LYS A 5 -0.44 23.70 18.18
C LYS A 5 -1.28 22.96 17.16
N VAL A 6 -0.64 22.12 16.35
CA VAL A 6 -1.33 21.11 15.55
C VAL A 6 -1.78 20.05 16.53
N SER A 7 -2.99 20.20 17.06
CA SER A 7 -3.66 19.11 17.77
C SER A 7 -3.89 18.01 16.75
N LEU A 8 -3.03 17.00 16.78
CA LEU A 8 -3.30 15.67 16.26
C LEU A 8 -4.51 15.15 17.06
N VAL A 9 -5.71 15.49 16.60
CA VAL A 9 -6.97 14.90 17.07
C VAL A 9 -7.01 13.48 16.51
N LEU A 10 -6.23 12.60 17.14
CA LEU A 10 -6.21 11.18 16.86
C LEU A 10 -6.70 10.48 18.13
N ALA A 11 -8.00 10.63 18.38
CA ALA A 11 -8.74 9.80 19.30
C ALA A 11 -10.20 9.67 18.85
N PRO A 12 -10.50 8.77 17.89
CA PRO A 12 -11.70 7.95 17.94
C PRO A 12 -11.40 6.65 18.70
N PRO A 13 -12.29 6.14 19.57
CA PRO A 13 -12.13 4.83 20.21
C PRO A 13 -12.38 3.66 19.23
N HIS A 14 -12.64 3.94 17.96
CA HIS A 14 -12.80 2.94 16.92
C HIS A 14 -11.70 3.09 15.88
N TYR A 15 -10.64 2.32 16.07
CA TYR A 15 -9.69 1.99 15.01
C TYR A 15 -10.47 1.38 13.84
N PRO A 16 -10.26 1.82 12.59
CA PRO A 16 -10.84 1.13 11.44
C PRO A 16 -10.31 -0.30 11.40
N ILE A 17 -11.20 -1.28 11.21
CA ILE A 17 -10.96 -2.74 11.15
C ILE A 17 -9.76 -3.16 10.27
N ILE A 18 -9.34 -2.26 9.37
CA ILE A 18 -8.20 -2.40 8.47
C ILE A 18 -6.87 -2.59 9.24
N TRP A 19 -6.71 -1.99 10.44
CA TRP A 19 -5.54 -2.15 11.32
C TRP A 19 -5.73 -3.21 12.41
N GLN A 20 -6.97 -3.52 12.79
CA GLN A 20 -7.26 -4.67 13.67
C GLN A 20 -7.03 -6.01 12.97
N SER A 21 -6.99 -5.99 11.63
CA SER A 21 -6.56 -7.11 10.77
C SER A 21 -5.03 -7.24 10.66
N ALA A 22 -4.25 -6.55 11.49
CA ALA A 22 -2.87 -6.93 11.78
C ALA A 22 -2.85 -8.19 12.66
N THR A 23 -3.64 -9.20 12.31
CA THR A 23 -3.39 -10.57 12.75
C THR A 23 -2.12 -11.01 12.06
N LEU A 24 -1.02 -10.70 12.74
CA LEU A 24 0.20 -11.48 12.85
C LEU A 24 0.13 -12.75 11.98
N VAL A 25 0.97 -12.78 10.94
CA VAL A 25 1.19 -13.92 10.06
C VAL A 25 1.38 -15.18 10.92
N ARG A 26 0.32 -15.99 11.05
CA ARG A 26 0.42 -17.38 11.46
C ARG A 26 0.31 -18.21 10.19
N VAL A 27 1.47 -18.67 9.74
CA VAL A 27 1.62 -19.64 8.65
C VAL A 27 0.82 -20.89 9.01
N GLY A 28 -0.35 -21.08 8.39
CA GLY A 28 -1.12 -22.31 8.49
C GLY A 28 -2.65 -22.18 8.42
N ARG A 29 -3.22 -22.66 7.30
CA ARG A 29 -4.62 -23.06 7.01
C ARG A 29 -5.70 -21.95 6.89
N PHE A 30 -5.50 -21.07 5.90
CA PHE A 30 -6.49 -20.30 5.11
C PHE A 30 -7.68 -19.60 5.82
N SER A 31 -7.52 -18.31 6.13
CA SER A 31 -8.57 -17.29 5.91
C SER A 31 -8.06 -16.28 4.88
N LEU A 32 -8.48 -16.44 3.61
CA LEU A 32 -7.93 -15.63 2.52
C LEU A 32 -8.61 -14.26 2.52
N ASN A 33 -7.96 -13.29 3.17
CA ASN A 33 -8.39 -11.89 3.12
C ASN A 33 -8.32 -11.38 1.67
N TRP A 34 -9.30 -10.58 1.24
CA TRP A 34 -9.31 -9.92 -0.08
C TRP A 34 -7.97 -9.23 -0.42
N LYS A 35 -7.33 -8.63 0.60
CA LYS A 35 -6.00 -8.00 0.50
C LYS A 35 -4.89 -8.98 0.09
N ALA A 36 -4.92 -10.21 0.61
CA ALA A 36 -3.97 -11.25 0.24
C ALA A 36 -4.21 -11.76 -1.18
N CYS A 37 -5.48 -11.85 -1.60
CA CYS A 37 -5.83 -12.20 -2.98
C CYS A 37 -5.30 -11.15 -3.98
N VAL A 38 -5.46 -9.86 -3.65
CA VAL A 38 -4.88 -8.76 -4.44
C VAL A 38 -3.35 -8.82 -4.47
N LEU A 39 -2.70 -9.08 -3.33
CA LEU A 39 -1.23 -9.23 -3.27
C LEU A 39 -0.73 -10.41 -4.11
N VAL A 40 -1.42 -11.55 -4.07
CA VAL A 40 -1.08 -12.73 -4.88
C VAL A 40 -1.31 -12.45 -6.36
N ALA A 41 -2.42 -11.80 -6.72
CA ALA A 41 -2.71 -11.44 -8.10
C ALA A 41 -1.67 -10.44 -8.66
N THR A 42 -1.33 -9.40 -7.91
CA THR A 42 -0.30 -8.45 -8.33
C THR A 42 1.10 -9.09 -8.33
N GLY A 43 1.40 -9.98 -7.40
CA GLY A 43 2.66 -10.74 -7.39
C GLY A 43 2.79 -11.65 -8.61
N PHE A 44 1.70 -12.31 -9.00
CA PHE A 44 1.65 -13.14 -10.22
C PHE A 44 1.85 -12.30 -11.47
N LEU A 45 1.14 -11.17 -11.59
CA LEU A 45 1.32 -10.25 -12.72
C LEU A 45 2.74 -9.65 -12.76
N GLY A 46 3.27 -9.27 -11.60
CA GLY A 46 4.64 -8.77 -11.45
C GLY A 46 5.68 -9.82 -11.84
N GLY A 47 5.42 -11.10 -11.57
CA GLY A 47 6.24 -12.23 -12.03
C GLY A 47 6.30 -12.35 -13.55
N ILE A 48 5.15 -12.18 -14.24
CA ILE A 48 5.10 -12.14 -15.71
C ILE A 48 5.91 -10.96 -16.26
N PHE A 49 5.84 -9.79 -15.62
CA PHE A 49 6.70 -8.67 -16.02
C PHE A 49 8.17 -8.90 -15.70
N SER A 50 8.46 -9.65 -14.63
CA SER A 50 9.83 -10.01 -14.24
C SER A 50 10.49 -10.95 -15.24
N SER A 51 9.73 -11.87 -15.87
CA SER A 51 10.31 -12.73 -16.92
C SER A 51 10.67 -11.97 -18.20
N ILE A 52 10.01 -10.84 -18.47
CA ILE A 52 10.30 -9.99 -19.63
C ILE A 52 11.40 -8.97 -19.31
N SER A 53 11.27 -8.23 -18.20
CA SER A 53 12.10 -7.06 -17.86
C SER A 53 13.15 -7.32 -16.78
N GLY A 54 13.12 -8.47 -16.10
CA GLY A 54 14.06 -8.84 -15.03
C GLY A 54 13.74 -8.28 -13.63
N SER A 55 13.08 -7.12 -13.52
CA SER A 55 12.77 -6.45 -12.24
C SER A 55 11.29 -6.16 -12.00
N GLY A 56 10.39 -6.73 -12.82
CA GLY A 56 8.96 -6.41 -12.81
C GLY A 56 8.28 -6.61 -11.44
N ILE A 57 8.67 -7.65 -10.68
CA ILE A 57 8.10 -7.92 -9.36
C ILE A 57 8.43 -6.84 -8.33
N ASP A 58 9.60 -6.21 -8.40
CA ASP A 58 10.03 -5.15 -7.49
C ASP A 58 9.18 -3.90 -7.71
N ILE A 59 9.08 -3.45 -8.97
CA ILE A 59 8.31 -2.25 -9.32
C ILE A 59 6.81 -2.46 -9.01
N CYS A 60 6.26 -3.66 -9.30
CA CYS A 60 4.87 -3.99 -8.98
C CYS A 60 4.61 -4.02 -7.46
N SER A 61 5.52 -4.63 -6.70
CA SER A 61 5.40 -4.75 -5.25
C SER A 61 5.56 -3.39 -4.57
N PHE A 62 6.51 -2.58 -5.01
CA PHE A 62 6.69 -1.20 -4.55
C PHE A 62 5.45 -0.34 -4.84
N ALA A 63 4.89 -0.43 -6.05
CA ALA A 63 3.66 0.29 -6.42
C ALA A 63 2.45 -0.20 -5.62
N CYS A 64 2.29 -1.50 -5.38
CA CYS A 64 1.21 -2.00 -4.53
C CYS A 64 1.34 -1.54 -3.08
N LEU A 65 2.55 -1.54 -2.51
CA LEU A 65 2.76 -1.08 -1.14
C LEU A 65 2.46 0.42 -1.00
N THR A 66 2.90 1.23 -1.95
CA THR A 66 2.77 2.70 -1.89
C THR A 66 1.39 3.20 -2.35
N LEU A 67 0.79 2.62 -3.38
CA LEU A 67 -0.50 3.05 -3.93
C LEU A 67 -1.69 2.33 -3.28
N PHE A 68 -1.62 1.00 -3.12
CA PHE A 68 -2.73 0.19 -2.61
C PHE A 68 -2.81 0.21 -1.09
N PHE A 69 -1.68 0.00 -0.39
CA PHE A 69 -1.65 -0.02 1.07
C PHE A 69 -1.28 1.32 1.70
N ARG A 70 -0.93 2.33 0.89
CA ARG A 70 -0.48 3.65 1.34
C ARG A 70 0.60 3.57 2.42
N VAL A 71 1.41 2.53 2.35
CA VAL A 71 2.55 2.34 3.23
C VAL A 71 3.56 3.42 2.88
N SER A 72 4.13 4.06 3.90
CA SER A 72 5.14 5.10 3.69
C SER A 72 6.32 4.53 2.89
N GLU A 73 6.93 5.32 1.99
CA GLU A 73 8.09 4.86 1.20
C GLU A 73 9.20 4.31 2.11
N LYS A 74 9.37 4.89 3.31
CA LYS A 74 10.31 4.44 4.35
C LYS A 74 10.21 2.96 4.69
N THR A 75 9.01 2.41 4.68
CA THR A 75 8.72 1.02 5.03
C THR A 75 8.51 0.16 3.78
N ALA A 76 8.05 0.75 2.68
CA ALA A 76 7.84 0.06 1.41
C ALA A 76 9.17 -0.32 0.73
N THR A 77 10.13 0.60 0.67
CA THR A 77 11.44 0.38 0.02
C THR A 77 12.23 -0.78 0.61
N PRO A 78 12.47 -0.89 1.95
CA PRO A 78 13.20 -2.04 2.49
C PRO A 78 12.43 -3.36 2.28
N THR A 79 11.09 -3.31 2.26
CA THR A 79 10.26 -4.50 1.99
C THR A 79 10.43 -4.98 0.55
N SER A 80 10.41 -4.09 -0.45
CA SER A 80 10.56 -4.47 -1.86
C SER A 80 11.98 -4.97 -2.18
N VAL A 81 13.01 -4.36 -1.57
CA VAL A 81 14.40 -4.80 -1.72
C VAL A 81 14.60 -6.24 -1.23
N ILE A 82 13.99 -6.62 -0.11
CA ILE A 82 14.06 -8.01 0.39
C ILE A 82 13.34 -8.96 -0.57
N LEU A 83 12.17 -8.58 -1.10
CA LEU A 83 11.45 -9.38 -2.09
C LEU A 83 12.29 -9.58 -3.36
N MET A 84 12.99 -8.54 -3.81
CA MET A 84 13.89 -8.61 -4.96
C MET A 84 15.10 -9.50 -4.70
N ALA A 85 15.68 -9.45 -3.49
CA ALA A 85 16.79 -10.32 -3.10
C ALA A 85 16.39 -11.80 -3.15
N ILE A 86 15.23 -12.14 -2.58
CA ILE A 86 14.69 -13.51 -2.61
C ILE A 86 14.43 -13.96 -4.05
N ASN A 87 13.75 -13.12 -4.85
CA ASN A 87 13.46 -13.43 -6.25
C ASN A 87 14.74 -13.67 -7.07
N THR A 88 15.77 -12.84 -6.85
CA THR A 88 17.05 -12.97 -7.55
C THR A 88 17.76 -14.27 -7.19
N VAL A 89 17.78 -14.65 -5.90
CA VAL A 89 18.38 -15.92 -5.46
C VAL A 89 17.64 -17.11 -6.08
N VAL A 90 16.30 -17.12 -6.05
CA VAL A 90 15.50 -18.19 -6.65
C VAL A 90 15.71 -18.27 -8.16
N GLY A 91 15.72 -17.14 -8.86
CA GLY A 91 15.95 -17.08 -10.30
C GLY A 91 17.35 -17.56 -10.68
N PHE A 92 18.36 -17.18 -9.91
CA PHE A 92 19.74 -17.61 -10.12
C PHE A 92 19.91 -19.12 -9.90
N LEU A 93 19.33 -19.66 -8.80
CA LEU A 93 19.33 -21.11 -8.54
C LEU A 93 18.58 -21.89 -9.63
N TYR A 94 17.45 -21.38 -10.09
CA TYR A 94 16.69 -22.02 -11.18
C TYR A 94 17.48 -22.03 -12.49
N ARG A 95 18.22 -20.96 -12.79
CA ARG A 95 19.09 -20.88 -13.98
C ARG A 95 20.24 -21.88 -13.89
N GLU A 96 20.91 -21.92 -12.74
CA GLU A 96 22.07 -22.79 -12.49
C GLU A 96 21.67 -24.28 -12.56
N TYR A 97 20.66 -24.68 -11.80
CA TYR A 97 20.27 -26.09 -11.68
C TYR A 97 19.26 -26.56 -12.73
N GLY A 98 18.42 -25.66 -13.26
CA GLY A 98 17.29 -26.01 -14.12
C GLY A 98 17.51 -25.77 -15.62
N MET A 99 18.42 -24.87 -16.01
CA MET A 99 18.58 -24.42 -17.40
C MET A 99 20.01 -24.61 -17.97
N GLY A 100 20.85 -25.40 -17.31
CA GLY A 100 22.17 -25.78 -17.84
C GLY A 100 23.33 -24.86 -17.43
N GLY A 101 23.22 -24.16 -16.30
CA GLY A 101 24.30 -23.37 -15.72
C GLY A 101 24.24 -21.88 -16.05
N VAL A 102 24.83 -21.07 -15.18
CA VAL A 102 25.04 -19.64 -15.34
C VAL A 102 26.42 -19.39 -15.97
N GLU A 103 26.48 -18.45 -16.92
CA GLU A 103 27.73 -18.03 -17.55
C GLU A 103 28.75 -17.53 -16.52
N HIS A 104 30.05 -17.77 -16.78
CA HIS A 104 31.10 -17.46 -15.81
C HIS A 104 31.19 -15.96 -15.46
N ASP A 105 30.95 -15.09 -16.44
CA ASP A 105 30.93 -13.63 -16.22
C ASP A 105 29.73 -13.20 -15.37
N ALA A 106 28.58 -13.87 -15.52
CA ALA A 106 27.39 -13.59 -14.72
C ALA A 106 27.59 -13.99 -13.24
N TRP A 107 28.37 -15.04 -12.96
CA TRP A 107 28.82 -15.36 -11.61
C TRP A 107 29.69 -14.24 -11.02
N GLY A 108 30.60 -13.67 -11.81
CA GLY A 108 31.44 -12.54 -11.41
C GLY A 108 30.61 -11.31 -11.03
N TYR A 109 29.65 -10.92 -11.88
CA TYR A 109 28.76 -9.80 -11.58
C TYR A 109 27.88 -10.05 -10.35
N PHE A 110 27.35 -11.26 -10.20
CA PHE A 110 26.55 -11.63 -9.05
C PHE A 110 27.35 -11.50 -7.74
N LEU A 111 28.56 -12.04 -7.69
CA LEU A 111 29.42 -11.99 -6.50
C LEU A 111 29.83 -10.56 -6.11
N VAL A 112 30.02 -9.66 -7.07
CA VAL A 112 30.30 -8.24 -6.78
C VAL A 112 29.06 -7.53 -6.25
N CYS A 113 27.87 -7.87 -6.73
CA CYS A 113 26.61 -7.27 -6.28
C CYS A 113 26.21 -7.70 -4.86
N VAL A 114 26.47 -8.95 -4.46
CA VAL A 114 26.09 -9.47 -3.12
C VAL A 114 26.55 -8.58 -1.97
N PRO A 115 27.84 -8.23 -1.79
CA PRO A 115 28.27 -7.38 -0.68
C PRO A 115 27.70 -5.97 -0.79
N ILE A 116 27.59 -5.41 -2.00
CA ILE A 116 27.05 -4.07 -2.22
C ILE A 116 25.59 -4.00 -1.75
N VAL A 117 24.78 -5.00 -2.07
CA VAL A 117 23.37 -5.06 -1.65
C VAL A 117 23.25 -5.38 -0.15
N CYS A 118 24.05 -6.31 0.37
CA CYS A 118 24.04 -6.68 1.80
C CYS A 118 24.38 -5.51 2.72
N PHE A 119 25.28 -4.60 2.33
CA PHE A 119 25.56 -3.39 3.10
C PHE A 119 24.68 -2.20 2.68
N GLY A 120 24.40 -2.07 1.39
CA GLY A 120 23.63 -0.96 0.83
C GLY A 120 22.17 -0.96 1.28
N ALA A 121 21.51 -2.12 1.37
CA ALA A 121 20.11 -2.21 1.77
C ALA A 121 19.89 -1.82 3.25
N PRO A 122 20.67 -2.33 4.24
CA PRO A 122 20.58 -1.87 5.62
C PRO A 122 20.88 -0.38 5.77
N LEU A 123 21.97 0.11 5.15
CA LEU A 123 22.36 1.52 5.19
C LEU A 123 21.28 2.41 4.57
N GLY A 124 20.73 2.02 3.43
CA GLY A 124 19.64 2.73 2.77
C GLY A 124 18.39 2.80 3.65
N SER A 125 18.03 1.71 4.35
CA SER A 125 16.90 1.72 5.29
C SER A 125 17.16 2.61 6.52
N LEU A 126 18.39 2.63 7.03
CA LEU A 126 18.79 3.45 8.19
C LEU A 126 18.72 4.94 7.84
N VAL A 127 19.29 5.34 6.70
CA VAL A 127 19.17 6.72 6.20
C VAL A 127 17.70 7.04 5.95
N GLY A 128 16.95 6.13 5.33
CA GLY A 128 15.52 6.26 5.05
C GLY A 128 14.66 6.50 6.30
N SER A 129 15.00 5.88 7.42
CA SER A 129 14.29 6.10 8.68
C SER A 129 14.47 7.53 9.21
N HIS A 130 15.66 8.12 9.05
CA HIS A 130 16.02 9.43 9.59
C HIS A 130 15.60 10.61 8.68
N VAL A 131 15.56 10.43 7.36
CA VAL A 131 15.22 11.53 6.43
C VAL A 131 13.72 11.77 6.31
N HIS A 132 13.31 12.98 5.93
CA HIS A 132 11.88 13.28 5.70
C HIS A 132 11.35 12.52 4.46
N ARG A 133 10.07 12.10 4.47
CA ARG A 133 9.45 11.32 3.38
C ARG A 133 9.63 11.98 2.00
N LEU A 134 9.53 13.31 1.94
CA LEU A 134 9.72 14.05 0.69
C LEU A 134 11.12 13.88 0.08
N VAL A 135 12.15 13.74 0.91
CA VAL A 135 13.53 13.51 0.44
C VAL A 135 13.65 12.12 -0.20
N LEU A 136 12.94 11.13 0.33
CA LEU A 136 12.93 9.78 -0.24
C LEU A 136 12.23 9.74 -1.59
N ALA A 137 11.08 10.40 -1.72
CA ALA A 137 10.40 10.53 -3.00
C ALA A 137 11.32 11.18 -4.04
N TRP A 138 12.01 12.27 -3.67
CA TRP A 138 13.00 12.92 -4.54
C TRP A 138 14.17 12.01 -4.90
N ALA A 139 14.69 11.24 -3.94
CA ALA A 139 15.77 10.30 -4.19
C ALA A 139 15.35 9.22 -5.20
N VAL A 140 14.16 8.65 -5.05
CA VAL A 140 13.62 7.64 -5.99
C VAL A 140 13.48 8.24 -7.39
N TYR A 141 12.89 9.43 -7.53
CA TYR A 141 12.78 10.08 -8.83
C TYR A 141 14.15 10.37 -9.47
N LEU A 142 15.13 10.78 -8.66
CA LEU A 142 16.49 10.99 -9.14
C LEU A 142 17.12 9.68 -9.62
N THR A 143 17.04 8.60 -8.84
CA THR A 143 17.62 7.30 -9.22
C THR A 143 16.95 6.70 -10.44
N ASP A 144 15.64 6.86 -10.59
CA ASP A 144 14.91 6.39 -11.76
C ASP A 144 15.29 7.19 -13.01
N THR A 145 15.47 8.51 -12.86
CA THR A 145 15.95 9.37 -13.96
C THR A 145 17.37 8.98 -14.37
N VAL A 146 18.27 8.73 -13.42
CA VAL A 146 19.65 8.29 -13.70
C VAL A 146 19.66 6.93 -14.40
N GLN A 147 18.83 5.97 -13.96
CA GLN A 147 18.70 4.68 -14.62
C GLN A 147 18.15 4.80 -16.03
N LEU A 148 17.15 5.65 -16.26
CA LEU A 148 16.58 5.89 -17.58
C LEU A 148 17.61 6.52 -18.54
N VAL A 149 18.33 7.55 -18.08
CA VAL A 149 19.38 8.19 -18.88
C VAL A 149 20.54 7.22 -19.12
N GLY A 150 20.94 6.45 -18.13
CA GLY A 150 21.96 5.41 -18.24
C GLY A 150 21.57 4.33 -19.26
N ALA A 151 20.33 3.85 -19.22
CA ALA A 151 19.80 2.90 -20.19
C ALA A 151 19.85 3.48 -21.61
N LEU A 152 19.42 4.74 -21.81
CA LEU A 152 19.50 5.40 -23.11
C LEU A 152 20.95 5.59 -23.60
N ALA A 153 21.87 5.94 -22.71
CA ALA A 153 23.28 6.17 -23.04
C ALA A 153 24.05 4.88 -23.36
N ILE A 154 23.69 3.74 -22.73
CA ILE A 154 24.34 2.44 -22.94
C ILE A 154 23.74 1.74 -24.16
N VAL A 155 22.40 1.65 -24.24
CA VAL A 155 21.71 0.93 -25.31
C VAL A 155 21.81 1.67 -26.64
N LYS A 156 21.81 3.01 -26.64
CA LYS A 156 21.84 3.87 -27.84
C LYS A 156 20.97 3.33 -28.97
N PRO A 157 19.64 3.19 -28.77
CA PRO A 157 18.75 2.51 -29.71
C PRO A 157 18.72 3.11 -31.13
N TRP A 158 19.21 4.35 -31.29
CA TRP A 158 19.27 5.08 -32.55
C TRP A 158 20.55 4.87 -33.37
N THR A 159 21.51 4.06 -32.90
CA THR A 159 22.83 3.90 -33.54
C THR A 159 23.11 2.44 -33.91
N ASP A 160 23.53 2.19 -35.16
CA ASP A 160 23.83 0.84 -35.69
C ASP A 160 25.18 0.25 -35.24
N ASP A 161 25.99 1.05 -34.54
CA ASP A 161 27.40 0.77 -34.24
C ASP A 161 27.63 -0.42 -33.29
N LYS A 162 26.56 -0.97 -32.68
CA LYS A 162 26.63 -2.14 -31.76
C LYS A 162 25.52 -3.18 -31.97
N THR A 163 24.71 -3.09 -33.02
CA THR A 163 23.57 -4.02 -33.17
C THR A 163 23.15 -4.20 -34.64
N ASP A 164 23.14 -5.43 -35.13
CA ASP A 164 22.71 -5.78 -36.50
C ASP A 164 21.18 -5.66 -36.74
N THR A 165 20.37 -5.43 -35.70
CA THR A 165 18.90 -5.29 -35.77
C THR A 165 18.35 -4.13 -34.91
N PRO A 166 18.72 -2.87 -35.22
CA PRO A 166 18.37 -1.67 -34.43
C PRO A 166 16.86 -1.48 -34.23
N VAL A 167 16.07 -1.86 -35.24
CA VAL A 167 14.62 -1.66 -35.27
C VAL A 167 13.90 -2.59 -34.29
N HIS A 168 14.36 -3.84 -34.14
CA HIS A 168 13.72 -4.81 -33.25
C HIS A 168 13.96 -4.48 -31.77
N LEU A 169 15.17 -4.04 -31.40
CA LEU A 169 15.49 -3.58 -30.05
C LEU A 169 14.72 -2.31 -29.67
N THR A 170 14.61 -1.36 -30.61
CA THR A 170 13.87 -0.12 -30.37
C THR A 170 12.37 -0.38 -30.22
N VAL A 171 11.79 -1.24 -31.06
CA VAL A 171 10.37 -1.58 -30.98
C VAL A 171 10.05 -2.39 -29.71
N SER A 172 10.89 -3.37 -29.35
CA SER A 172 10.67 -4.16 -28.12
C SER A 172 10.82 -3.33 -26.85
N SER A 173 11.83 -2.46 -26.75
CA SER A 173 12.00 -1.55 -25.62
C SER A 173 10.86 -0.52 -25.53
N ALA A 174 10.43 0.06 -26.65
CA ALA A 174 9.27 0.95 -26.69
C ALA A 174 7.98 0.22 -26.29
N ALA A 175 7.78 -1.02 -26.75
CA ALA A 175 6.62 -1.83 -26.39
C ALA A 175 6.62 -2.17 -24.88
N ILE A 176 7.76 -2.50 -24.30
CA ILE A 176 7.90 -2.72 -22.85
C ILE A 176 7.60 -1.43 -22.08
N PHE A 177 8.10 -0.28 -22.54
CA PHE A 177 7.82 1.00 -21.89
C PHE A 177 6.34 1.36 -21.95
N VAL A 178 5.70 1.28 -23.12
CA VAL A 178 4.27 1.58 -23.30
C VAL A 178 3.40 0.62 -22.49
N SER A 179 3.71 -0.69 -22.53
CA SER A 179 2.97 -1.67 -21.73
C SER A 179 3.12 -1.43 -20.22
N GLY A 180 4.31 -1.03 -19.76
CA GLY A 180 4.56 -0.60 -18.38
C GLY A 180 3.73 0.62 -18.00
N VAL A 181 3.69 1.67 -18.84
CA VAL A 181 2.88 2.88 -18.59
C VAL A 181 1.40 2.53 -18.51
N VAL A 182 0.88 1.73 -19.43
CA VAL A 182 -0.53 1.28 -19.42
C VAL A 182 -0.81 0.47 -18.15
N PHE A 183 0.08 -0.44 -17.77
CA PHE A 183 -0.08 -1.26 -16.58
C PHE A 183 -0.07 -0.41 -15.28
N PHE A 184 0.89 0.50 -15.12
CA PHE A 184 0.92 1.39 -13.94
C PHE A 184 -0.28 2.32 -13.89
N TYR A 185 -0.76 2.79 -15.04
CA TYR A 185 -1.99 3.58 -15.12
C TYR A 185 -3.21 2.77 -14.64
N LEU A 186 -3.34 1.51 -15.05
CA LEU A 186 -4.41 0.61 -14.56
C LEU A 186 -4.29 0.35 -13.05
N LEU A 187 -3.07 0.14 -12.54
CA LEU A 187 -2.81 -0.01 -11.10
C LEU A 187 -3.21 1.24 -10.31
N GLN A 188 -2.85 2.43 -10.79
CA GLN A 188 -3.24 3.69 -10.18
C GLN A 188 -4.76 3.85 -10.16
N MET A 189 -5.44 3.56 -11.28
CA MET A 189 -6.90 3.62 -11.35
C MET A 189 -7.56 2.64 -10.37
N GLY A 190 -6.99 1.44 -10.21
CA GLY A 190 -7.41 0.47 -9.19
C GLY A 190 -7.26 1.00 -7.76
N GLY A 191 -6.10 1.61 -7.46
CA GLY A 191 -5.82 2.22 -6.16
C GLY A 191 -6.77 3.37 -5.81
N GLU A 192 -7.04 4.29 -6.75
CA GLU A 192 -7.98 5.39 -6.55
C GLU A 192 -9.42 4.93 -6.34
N ARG A 193 -9.86 3.91 -7.07
CA ARG A 193 -11.19 3.31 -6.88
C ARG A 193 -11.34 2.71 -5.48
N LEU A 194 -10.30 2.04 -4.98
CA LEU A 194 -10.32 1.46 -3.64
C LEU A 194 -10.47 2.54 -2.56
N ILE A 195 -9.79 3.68 -2.72
CA ILE A 195 -9.89 4.82 -1.80
C ILE A 195 -11.33 5.36 -1.76
N LYS A 196 -11.94 5.58 -2.93
CA LYS A 196 -13.32 6.07 -3.02
C LYS A 196 -14.32 5.10 -2.38
N VAL A 197 -14.10 3.80 -2.50
CA VAL A 197 -14.94 2.78 -1.84
C VAL A 197 -14.76 2.83 -0.33
N ASN A 198 -13.52 2.95 0.15
CA ASN A 198 -13.24 3.05 1.58
C ASN A 198 -13.85 4.30 2.22
N GLU A 199 -13.72 5.45 1.56
CA GLU A 199 -14.29 6.72 2.01
C GLU A 199 -15.83 6.65 2.09
N LYS A 200 -16.49 6.00 1.12
CA LYS A 200 -17.94 5.74 1.17
C LYS A 200 -18.35 4.83 2.32
N LEU A 201 -17.57 3.77 2.58
CA LEU A 201 -17.83 2.88 3.71
C LEU A 201 -17.70 3.63 5.03
N GLU A 202 -16.61 4.37 5.24
CA GLU A 202 -16.39 5.19 6.44
C GLU A 202 -17.52 6.20 6.64
N ALA A 203 -17.94 6.90 5.58
CA ALA A 203 -19.07 7.83 5.64
C ALA A 203 -20.39 7.13 6.04
N SER A 204 -20.62 5.90 5.54
CA SER A 204 -21.82 5.12 5.86
C SER A 204 -21.83 4.64 7.32
N TRP A 205 -20.69 4.24 7.87
CA TRP A 205 -20.55 3.88 9.28
C TRP A 205 -20.76 5.06 10.21
N VAL A 206 -20.18 6.23 9.87
CA VAL A 206 -20.35 7.46 10.64
C VAL A 206 -21.82 7.89 10.64
N ALA A 207 -22.50 7.82 9.49
CA ALA A 207 -23.93 8.12 9.40
C ALA A 207 -24.76 7.20 10.31
N LYS A 208 -24.47 5.89 10.30
CA LYS A 208 -25.18 4.89 11.12
C LYS A 208 -24.98 5.12 12.62
N ASP A 209 -23.76 5.40 13.08
CA ASP A 209 -23.48 5.72 14.49
C ASP A 209 -24.19 7.01 14.94
N TRP A 210 -24.28 8.00 14.05
CA TRP A 210 -25.01 9.24 14.31
C TRP A 210 -26.52 9.00 14.46
N ASP A 211 -27.09 8.15 13.59
CA ASP A 211 -28.50 7.77 13.65
C ASP A 211 -28.82 6.94 14.92
N GLU A 212 -27.97 5.99 15.29
CA GLU A 212 -28.12 5.20 16.53
C GLU A 212 -28.09 6.08 17.78
N LYS A 213 -27.16 7.05 17.86
CA LYS A 213 -27.11 8.03 18.97
C LYS A 213 -28.32 8.93 19.00
N LYS A 214 -28.83 9.36 17.84
CA LYS A 214 -30.01 10.20 17.72
C LYS A 214 -31.28 9.46 18.18
N GLN A 215 -31.42 8.18 17.81
CA GLN A 215 -32.51 7.32 18.28
C GLN A 215 -32.44 7.10 19.79
N SER A 216 -31.26 6.76 20.34
CA SER A 216 -31.07 6.59 21.78
C SER A 216 -31.46 7.84 22.58
N LYS A 217 -31.02 9.03 22.14
CA LYS A 217 -31.34 10.31 22.80
C LYS A 217 -32.83 10.67 22.70
N THR A 218 -33.48 10.34 21.58
CA THR A 218 -34.91 10.59 21.39
C THR A 218 -35.73 9.69 22.30
N SER A 219 -35.38 8.39 22.39
CA SER A 219 -36.03 7.43 23.29
C SER A 219 -35.88 7.81 24.76
N SER A 220 -34.69 8.22 25.21
CA SER A 220 -34.48 8.64 26.61
C SER A 220 -35.25 9.91 26.96
N THR A 221 -35.33 10.87 26.04
CA THR A 221 -36.10 12.11 26.25
C THR A 221 -37.61 11.83 26.34
N MET A 222 -38.12 10.91 25.51
CA MET A 222 -39.52 10.49 25.57
C MET A 222 -39.87 9.72 26.85
N GLU A 223 -38.98 8.85 27.35
CA GLU A 223 -39.17 8.19 28.64
C GLU A 223 -39.17 9.17 29.81
N GLU A 224 -38.26 10.15 29.81
CA GLU A 224 -38.20 11.18 30.85
C GLU A 224 -39.47 12.05 30.88
N HIS A 225 -40.01 12.41 29.72
CA HIS A 225 -41.25 13.17 29.61
C HIS A 225 -42.45 12.37 30.13
N LYS A 226 -42.51 11.07 29.80
CA LYS A 226 -43.57 10.16 30.26
C LYS A 226 -43.52 9.95 31.77
N GLN A 227 -42.33 9.81 32.37
CA GLN A 227 -42.17 9.73 33.82
C GLN A 227 -42.61 11.01 34.53
N LYS A 228 -42.29 12.19 33.98
CA LYS A 228 -42.74 13.48 34.51
C LYS A 228 -44.27 13.62 34.47
N GLU A 229 -44.92 13.26 33.36
CA GLU A 229 -46.38 13.31 33.26
C GLU A 229 -47.06 12.36 34.25
N VAL A 230 -46.55 11.14 34.41
CA VAL A 230 -47.07 10.18 35.39
C VAL A 230 -46.87 10.71 36.82
N GLY A 231 -45.70 11.27 37.14
CA GLY A 231 -45.46 11.89 38.45
C GLY A 231 -46.41 13.05 38.75
N VAL A 232 -46.65 13.93 37.77
CA VAL A 232 -47.60 15.05 37.92
C VAL A 232 -49.05 14.56 38.08
N ALA A 233 -49.46 13.51 37.36
CA ALA A 233 -50.78 12.92 37.49
C ALA A 233 -51.00 12.27 38.87
N VAL A 234 -49.99 11.60 39.42
CA VAL A 234 -50.04 11.01 40.76
C VAL A 234 -50.17 12.09 41.83
N VAL A 235 -49.35 13.14 41.78
CA VAL A 235 -49.42 14.26 42.74
C VAL A 235 -50.78 14.97 42.69
N ARG A 236 -51.36 15.12 41.48
CA ARG A 236 -52.70 15.71 41.29
C ARG A 236 -53.81 14.85 41.90
N ALA A 237 -53.73 13.54 41.74
CA ALA A 237 -54.70 12.61 42.32
C ALA A 237 -54.64 12.61 43.87
N GLU A 238 -53.43 12.69 44.45
CA GLU A 238 -53.27 12.79 45.92
C GLU A 238 -53.83 14.11 46.49
N THR A 239 -53.70 15.22 45.75
CA THR A 239 -54.26 16.52 46.16
C THR A 239 -55.78 16.58 46.03
N GLU A 240 -56.38 15.91 45.04
CA GLU A 240 -57.85 15.80 44.93
C GLU A 240 -58.43 14.87 46.03
N PHE A 241 -57.71 13.82 46.43
CA PHE A 241 -58.18 12.89 47.48
C PHE A 241 -58.11 13.50 48.90
N THR A 242 -57.16 14.39 49.16
CA THR A 242 -57.01 15.08 50.45
C THR A 242 -57.90 16.31 50.61
N ALA A 243 -58.55 16.78 49.54
CA ALA A 243 -59.44 17.94 49.53
C ALA A 243 -60.93 17.61 49.71
N LEU A 244 -61.27 16.32 49.92
CA LEU A 244 -62.63 15.90 50.24
C LEU A 244 -62.85 15.98 51.77
N PRO A 245 -63.88 16.72 52.24
CA PRO A 245 -64.16 16.93 53.65
C PRO A 245 -64.71 15.68 54.38
#